data_AF-A0A382BZT4-F1
#
_entry.id   AF-A0A382BZT4-F1
#
_cell.length_a   1.000
_cell.length_b   1.000
_cell.length_c   1.000
_cell.angle_alpha   90.00
_cell.angle_beta   90.00
_cell.angle_gamma   90.00
#
_symmetry.space_group_name_H-M   'P 1'
#
loop_
_entity.id
_entity.type
_entity.pdbx_description
1 polymer ?
#
loop_
_entity_poly.entity_id
_entity_poly.type
_entity_poly.pdbx_seq_one_letter_code
_entity_poly.pdbx_strand_id
1 'polypeptide(L)'
;MTEIETEIPKQTGPRERVLRPGLPSQKSGLERYRVAGGGSVLFRVFGGDQIRIIDIEGKQPSEVVAFSNGRCNVALLGATITGQGDGLKKILNSKSPSTERFKARLERHQLSLENLHSVDLFVDGSRAGEYTSMSADAEGVVIVSAPGGAMRPEEQMPPTDLEVIIERANPNIAAIETPDLPEPLADPLIDSRIPKRTAWSYEVKAGEWIQVIDVEGRECSDFQAFSAAQLDKGIERCLDVTTTRSLVAMGYPQPGLMAKYYDQDMRPLIELVQDNCCRHDAFGLACTAKYYEDLGYPGHVNCSDNFNSALGRYPIQARPGWMAMNFFYNTGIDDQNQFYLDEPWSRPGDYVLMRALEDLVCVSSACPCDIDSANGWNPTDIHVRTYRAAEKFKRSIGFRKRMDSEVEMTKETGFHPHTSTLTRNYAEYN
;
A
#
# COMPACT_ATOMS: atom_id res chain seq x y z
N MET A 1 -26.62 -27.93 49.45
CA MET A 1 -25.59 -27.49 48.48
C MET A 1 -25.88 -28.23 47.20
N THR A 2 -26.56 -27.54 46.28
CA THR A 2 -26.86 -28.05 44.95
C THR A 2 -26.47 -26.92 44.03
N GLU A 3 -25.30 -27.08 43.38
CA GLU A 3 -24.78 -26.13 42.40
C GLU A 3 -25.71 -26.12 41.19
N ILE A 4 -26.21 -24.93 40.85
CA ILE A 4 -26.89 -24.69 39.59
C ILE A 4 -25.80 -24.26 38.62
N GLU A 5 -25.29 -25.18 37.82
CA GLU A 5 -24.47 -24.87 36.66
C GLU A 5 -25.36 -24.19 35.62
N THR A 6 -25.26 -22.86 35.51
CA THR A 6 -25.76 -22.13 34.34
C THR A 6 -24.78 -22.34 33.19
N GLU A 7 -25.03 -23.36 32.38
CA GLU A 7 -24.43 -23.47 31.04
C GLU A 7 -24.86 -22.26 30.20
N ILE A 8 -23.92 -21.37 29.90
CA ILE A 8 -24.12 -20.33 28.89
C ILE A 8 -24.16 -21.04 27.54
N PRO A 9 -25.26 -20.96 26.77
CA PRO A 9 -25.33 -21.62 25.49
C PRO A 9 -24.26 -21.05 24.55
N LYS A 10 -23.41 -21.92 24.00
CA LYS A 10 -22.49 -21.56 22.92
C LYS A 10 -23.31 -21.04 21.74
N GLN A 11 -23.28 -19.73 21.51
CA GLN A 11 -23.84 -19.13 20.30
C GLN A 11 -23.21 -19.80 19.07
N THR A 12 -24.02 -20.57 18.37
CA THR A 12 -23.72 -21.19 17.06
C THR A 12 -24.38 -20.41 15.92
N GLY A 13 -24.41 -19.08 16.07
CA GLY A 13 -24.80 -18.15 15.00
C GLY A 13 -23.58 -17.63 14.23
N PRO A 14 -23.74 -17.14 12.99
CA PRO A 14 -22.67 -16.39 12.32
C PRO A 14 -22.25 -15.24 13.23
N ARG A 15 -20.95 -15.13 13.52
CA ARG A 15 -20.40 -14.03 14.33
C ARG A 15 -20.90 -12.70 13.79
N GLU A 16 -21.50 -11.88 14.64
CA GLU A 16 -21.87 -10.51 14.31
C GLU A 16 -20.66 -9.80 13.71
N ARG A 17 -20.85 -9.20 12.53
CA ARG A 17 -19.77 -8.62 11.75
C ARG A 17 -19.84 -7.11 11.84
N VAL A 18 -18.81 -6.49 12.42
CA VAL A 18 -18.61 -5.05 12.28
C VAL A 18 -18.27 -4.79 10.80
N LEU A 19 -19.19 -4.17 10.07
CA LEU A 19 -18.93 -3.70 8.72
C LEU A 19 -18.05 -2.46 8.83
N ARG A 20 -16.85 -2.50 8.23
CA ARG A 20 -15.93 -1.36 8.14
C ARG A 20 -15.98 -0.82 6.70
N PRO A 21 -16.69 0.28 6.42
CA PRO A 21 -16.78 0.83 5.06
C PRO A 21 -15.40 1.08 4.46
N GLY A 22 -15.23 0.76 3.17
CA GLY A 22 -13.97 0.98 2.45
C GLY A 22 -12.82 0.01 2.79
N LEU A 23 -12.91 -0.75 3.88
CA LEU A 23 -12.03 -1.90 4.11
C LEU A 23 -12.74 -3.18 3.64
N PRO A 24 -12.03 -4.11 2.99
CA PRO A 24 -12.58 -5.42 2.70
C PRO A 24 -13.03 -6.04 4.02
N SER A 25 -14.34 -6.12 4.22
CA SER A 25 -14.88 -7.05 5.20
C SER A 25 -14.64 -8.43 4.57
N GLN A 26 -13.45 -8.99 4.80
CA GLN A 26 -13.11 -10.36 4.43
C GLN A 26 -13.31 -11.27 5.63
N LYS A 27 -13.74 -12.51 5.37
CA LYS A 27 -13.80 -13.54 6.40
C LYS A 27 -12.33 -13.80 6.80
N SER A 28 -12.04 -14.04 8.08
CA SER A 28 -10.67 -14.40 8.47
C SER A 28 -10.21 -15.60 7.61
N GLY A 29 -9.05 -15.45 6.95
CA GLY A 29 -8.53 -16.43 6.00
C GLY A 29 -9.02 -16.28 4.57
N LEU A 30 -9.74 -15.22 4.20
CA LEU A 30 -10.08 -14.93 2.81
C LEU A 30 -9.14 -13.87 2.24
N GLU A 31 -8.43 -14.20 1.15
CA GLU A 31 -7.54 -13.30 0.43
C GLU A 31 -8.08 -13.03 -0.97
N ARG A 32 -7.77 -11.86 -1.53
CA ARG A 32 -8.16 -11.46 -2.88
C ARG A 32 -6.95 -10.90 -3.63
N TYR A 33 -6.76 -11.37 -4.85
CA TYR A 33 -5.70 -10.92 -5.75
C TYR A 33 -6.31 -10.52 -7.08
N ARG A 34 -5.84 -9.39 -7.62
CA ARG A 34 -6.15 -8.99 -8.99
C ARG A 34 -5.03 -9.45 -9.93
N VAL A 35 -5.39 -10.11 -11.02
CA VAL A 35 -4.49 -10.41 -12.13
C VAL A 35 -4.79 -9.42 -13.23
N ALA A 36 -3.88 -8.46 -13.43
CA ALA A 36 -4.05 -7.48 -14.49
C ALA A 36 -4.05 -8.15 -15.87
N GLY A 37 -4.89 -7.70 -16.80
CA GLY A 37 -4.87 -8.16 -18.18
C GLY A 37 -3.48 -8.04 -18.82
N GLY A 38 -2.97 -9.13 -19.39
CA GLY A 38 -1.60 -9.23 -19.90
C GLY A 38 -0.53 -9.43 -18.82
N GLY A 39 -0.92 -9.73 -17.58
CA GLY A 39 -0.03 -9.88 -16.43
C GLY A 39 -0.26 -11.19 -15.64
N SER A 40 0.50 -11.33 -14.55
CA SER A 40 0.48 -12.50 -13.68
C SER A 40 0.56 -12.09 -12.20
N VAL A 41 -0.05 -12.89 -11.33
CA VAL A 41 0.10 -12.79 -9.87
C VAL A 41 0.65 -14.10 -9.34
N LEU A 42 1.44 -14.02 -8.27
CA LEU A 42 1.99 -15.17 -7.56
C LEU A 42 1.49 -15.11 -6.11
N PHE A 43 1.22 -16.27 -5.51
CA PHE A 43 0.89 -16.39 -4.08
C PHE A 43 1.23 -17.79 -3.57
N ARG A 44 1.48 -17.92 -2.27
CA ARG A 44 1.66 -19.22 -1.60
C ARG A 44 0.31 -19.85 -1.32
N VAL A 45 0.27 -21.18 -1.33
CA VAL A 45 -0.91 -21.99 -1.00
C VAL A 45 -0.53 -23.08 -0.01
N PHE A 46 -1.48 -23.48 0.83
CA PHE A 46 -1.35 -24.52 1.84
C PHE A 46 -2.37 -25.63 1.60
N GLY A 47 -2.08 -26.81 2.14
CA GLY A 47 -3.01 -27.94 2.06
C GLY A 47 -4.40 -27.59 2.61
N GLY A 48 -5.42 -27.81 1.80
CA GLY A 48 -6.83 -27.49 2.06
C GLY A 48 -7.31 -26.14 1.51
N ASP A 49 -6.42 -25.25 1.09
CA ASP A 49 -6.82 -23.93 0.58
C ASP A 49 -7.71 -24.05 -0.66
N GLN A 50 -8.78 -23.26 -0.71
CA GLN A 50 -9.67 -23.19 -1.86
C GLN A 50 -9.38 -21.94 -2.67
N ILE A 51 -9.07 -22.11 -3.95
CA ILE A 51 -8.71 -21.04 -4.88
C ILE A 51 -9.84 -20.90 -5.88
N ARG A 52 -10.41 -19.70 -5.99
CA ARG A 52 -11.43 -19.37 -6.99
C ARG A 52 -10.85 -18.34 -7.96
N ILE A 53 -10.90 -18.64 -9.25
CA ILE A 53 -10.46 -17.73 -10.32
C ILE A 53 -11.69 -17.30 -11.09
N ILE A 54 -11.95 -16.00 -11.11
CA ILE A 54 -13.15 -15.38 -11.66
C ILE A 54 -12.74 -14.51 -12.85
N ASP A 55 -13.36 -14.76 -14.00
CA ASP A 55 -13.29 -13.86 -15.14
C ASP A 55 -14.35 -12.76 -14.97
N ILE A 56 -13.88 -11.54 -14.69
CA ILE A 56 -14.74 -10.42 -14.33
C ILE A 56 -15.60 -9.97 -15.52
N GLU A 57 -14.99 -9.87 -16.70
CA GLU A 57 -15.60 -9.28 -17.90
C GLU A 57 -16.05 -10.32 -18.92
N GLY A 58 -15.55 -11.56 -18.82
CA GLY A 58 -15.84 -12.65 -19.74
C GLY A 58 -14.84 -12.70 -20.90
N LYS A 59 -14.66 -13.90 -21.46
CA LYS A 59 -13.74 -14.22 -22.56
C LYS A 59 -12.25 -13.96 -22.29
N GLN A 60 -11.86 -13.75 -21.03
CA GLN A 60 -10.45 -13.67 -20.66
C GLN A 60 -9.92 -15.06 -20.34
N PRO A 61 -9.06 -15.64 -21.19
CA PRO A 61 -8.38 -16.89 -20.84
C PRO A 61 -7.52 -16.69 -19.59
N SER A 62 -7.40 -17.73 -18.78
CA SER A 62 -6.53 -17.76 -17.60
C SER A 62 -5.58 -18.94 -17.71
N GLU A 63 -4.33 -18.75 -17.26
CA GLU A 63 -3.35 -19.83 -17.20
C GLU A 63 -2.84 -19.96 -15.76
N VAL A 64 -2.94 -21.17 -15.20
CA VAL A 64 -2.53 -21.46 -13.82
C VAL A 64 -1.34 -22.40 -13.82
N VAL A 65 -0.26 -22.00 -13.15
CA VAL A 65 0.95 -22.82 -12.94
C VAL A 65 1.16 -22.96 -11.44
N ALA A 66 1.46 -24.17 -10.97
CA ALA A 66 1.74 -24.43 -9.57
C ALA A 66 3.13 -25.04 -9.39
N PHE A 67 3.75 -24.78 -8.24
CA PHE A 67 5.09 -25.20 -7.90
C PHE A 67 5.12 -25.84 -6.51
N SER A 68 5.92 -26.89 -6.38
CA SER A 68 6.28 -27.49 -5.09
C SER A 68 7.80 -27.66 -5.06
N ASN A 69 8.44 -27.20 -3.97
CA ASN A 69 9.89 -27.20 -3.81
C ASN A 69 10.65 -26.59 -5.02
N GLY A 70 10.15 -25.46 -5.52
CA GLY A 70 10.77 -24.73 -6.63
C GLY A 70 10.57 -25.36 -8.02
N ARG A 71 9.86 -26.49 -8.14
CA ARG A 71 9.61 -27.17 -9.42
C ARG A 71 8.14 -27.18 -9.77
N CYS A 72 7.83 -27.11 -11.07
CA CYS A 72 6.46 -27.14 -11.57
C CYS A 72 5.76 -28.44 -11.15
N ASN A 73 4.61 -28.32 -10.48
CA ASN A 73 3.76 -29.41 -10.02
C ASN A 73 2.28 -28.96 -9.99
N VAL A 74 1.60 -29.06 -11.14
CA VAL A 74 0.17 -28.70 -11.27
C VAL A 74 -0.75 -29.64 -10.49
N ALA A 75 -0.34 -30.90 -10.28
CA ALA A 75 -1.11 -31.86 -9.51
C ALA A 75 -1.34 -31.42 -8.05
N LEU A 76 -0.56 -30.45 -7.55
CA LEU A 76 -0.79 -29.77 -6.28
C LEU A 76 -2.23 -29.22 -6.15
N LEU A 77 -2.86 -28.85 -7.26
CA LEU A 77 -4.17 -28.22 -7.29
C LEU A 77 -5.32 -29.20 -7.59
N GLY A 78 -5.05 -30.51 -7.56
CA GLY A 78 -6.02 -31.54 -7.96
C GLY A 78 -6.48 -31.42 -9.42
N ALA A 79 -5.73 -30.70 -10.27
CA ALA A 79 -6.12 -30.36 -11.62
C ALA A 79 -5.33 -31.14 -12.67
N THR A 80 -5.95 -31.33 -13.84
CA THR A 80 -5.32 -32.00 -14.98
C THR A 80 -4.54 -30.99 -15.81
N ILE A 81 -3.35 -31.37 -16.24
CA ILE A 81 -2.51 -30.56 -17.14
C ILE A 81 -3.22 -30.40 -18.48
N THR A 82 -3.41 -29.15 -18.91
CA THR A 82 -3.99 -28.82 -20.22
C THR A 82 -3.08 -27.94 -21.08
N GLY A 83 -2.02 -27.36 -20.51
CA GLY A 83 -1.08 -26.49 -21.22
C GLY A 83 0.37 -26.61 -20.76
N GLN A 84 1.23 -25.74 -21.33
CA GLN A 84 2.69 -25.73 -21.15
C GLN A 84 3.23 -24.42 -20.55
N GLY A 85 2.37 -23.60 -19.94
CA GLY A 85 2.77 -22.32 -19.36
C GLY A 85 3.17 -21.26 -20.41
N ASP A 86 2.58 -21.30 -21.59
CA ASP A 86 2.96 -20.43 -22.71
C ASP A 86 2.56 -18.97 -22.48
N GLY A 87 1.43 -18.74 -21.80
CA GLY A 87 0.96 -17.41 -21.41
C GLY A 87 1.96 -16.73 -20.46
N LEU A 88 2.33 -17.43 -19.39
CA LEU A 88 3.32 -16.98 -18.42
C LEU A 88 4.68 -16.71 -19.08
N LYS A 89 5.16 -17.62 -19.94
CA LYS A 89 6.41 -17.41 -20.70
C LYS A 89 6.34 -16.15 -21.58
N LYS A 90 5.22 -15.90 -22.26
CA LYS A 90 5.03 -14.69 -23.08
C LYS A 90 5.04 -13.43 -22.22
N ILE A 91 4.36 -13.44 -21.07
CA ILE A 91 4.34 -12.32 -20.13
C ILE A 91 5.75 -12.04 -19.61
N LEU A 92 6.49 -13.08 -19.22
CA LEU A 92 7.88 -12.97 -18.74
C LEU A 92 8.87 -12.46 -19.80
N ASN A 93 8.58 -12.68 -21.08
CA ASN A 93 9.38 -12.17 -22.20
C ASN A 93 9.02 -10.72 -22.58
N SER A 94 7.95 -10.15 -22.03
CA SER A 94 7.58 -8.76 -22.28
C SER A 94 8.56 -7.80 -21.61
N LYS A 95 9.00 -6.75 -22.34
CA LYS A 95 9.94 -5.73 -21.83
C LYS A 95 9.21 -4.66 -21.01
N SER A 96 8.57 -5.05 -19.90
CA SER A 96 7.88 -4.12 -19.00
C SER A 96 8.55 -4.07 -17.62
N PRO A 97 8.59 -2.91 -16.93
CA PRO A 97 9.11 -2.83 -15.56
C PRO A 97 8.40 -3.76 -14.56
N SER A 98 7.10 -4.03 -14.77
CA SER A 98 6.34 -5.02 -14.01
C SER A 98 6.87 -6.44 -14.19
N THR A 99 7.36 -6.78 -15.38
CA THR A 99 7.92 -8.10 -15.69
C THR A 99 9.23 -8.33 -14.94
N GLU A 100 10.10 -7.32 -14.87
CA GLU A 100 11.37 -7.43 -14.14
C GLU A 100 11.14 -7.61 -12.63
N ARG A 101 10.18 -6.88 -12.05
CA ARG A 101 9.76 -7.13 -10.65
C ARG A 101 9.22 -8.54 -10.45
N PHE A 102 8.40 -9.01 -11.38
CA PHE A 102 7.84 -10.35 -11.30
C PHE A 102 8.93 -11.44 -11.44
N LYS A 103 9.95 -11.26 -12.28
CA LYS A 103 11.13 -12.14 -12.34
C LYS A 103 11.90 -12.17 -11.03
N ALA A 104 12.18 -11.01 -10.44
CA ALA A 104 12.83 -10.94 -9.12
C ALA A 104 12.01 -11.68 -8.04
N ARG A 105 10.67 -11.65 -8.14
CA ARG A 105 9.77 -12.42 -7.28
C ARG A 105 9.94 -13.93 -7.48
N LEU A 106 10.02 -14.41 -8.72
CA LEU A 106 10.29 -15.82 -9.03
C LEU A 106 11.63 -16.29 -8.46
N GLU A 107 12.67 -15.46 -8.58
CA GLU A 107 14.00 -15.75 -8.05
C GLU A 107 14.00 -15.83 -6.52
N ARG A 108 13.29 -14.91 -5.83
CA ARG A 108 13.14 -14.93 -4.37
C ARG A 108 12.46 -16.22 -3.89
N HIS A 109 11.47 -16.72 -4.63
CA HIS A 109 10.80 -17.99 -4.36
C HIS A 109 11.56 -19.21 -4.92
N GLN A 110 12.72 -19.03 -5.56
CA GLN A 110 13.57 -20.09 -6.12
C GLN A 110 12.80 -21.00 -7.09
N LEU A 111 11.93 -20.41 -7.91
CA LEU A 111 11.09 -21.16 -8.86
C LEU A 111 11.82 -21.40 -10.18
N SER A 112 11.90 -22.66 -10.61
CA SER A 112 12.42 -23.05 -11.92
C SER A 112 11.34 -22.94 -12.99
N LEU A 113 11.64 -22.21 -14.06
CA LEU A 113 10.79 -22.06 -15.24
C LEU A 113 11.04 -23.13 -16.31
N GLU A 114 11.83 -24.15 -15.99
CA GLU A 114 12.07 -25.28 -16.89
C GLU A 114 10.90 -26.27 -16.82
N ASN A 115 10.49 -26.82 -17.98
CA ASN A 115 9.43 -27.83 -18.09
C ASN A 115 8.10 -27.45 -17.40
N LEU A 116 7.66 -26.20 -17.61
CA LEU A 116 6.38 -25.72 -17.11
C LEU A 116 5.21 -26.50 -17.71
N HIS A 117 4.25 -26.79 -16.85
CA HIS A 117 2.93 -27.32 -17.19
C HIS A 117 1.89 -26.38 -16.59
N SER A 118 0.76 -26.19 -17.27
CA SER A 118 -0.31 -25.30 -16.83
C SER A 118 -1.68 -25.98 -16.88
N VAL A 119 -2.61 -25.37 -16.15
CA VAL A 119 -4.05 -25.53 -16.36
C VAL A 119 -4.54 -24.29 -17.07
N ASP A 120 -4.96 -24.45 -18.31
CA ASP A 120 -5.55 -23.41 -19.13
C ASP A 120 -7.07 -23.40 -18.88
N LEU A 121 -7.57 -22.26 -18.43
CA LEU A 121 -8.96 -22.01 -18.07
C LEU A 121 -9.58 -21.00 -19.04
N PHE A 122 -10.89 -21.11 -19.26
CA PHE A 122 -11.67 -20.20 -20.10
C PHE A 122 -11.18 -20.08 -21.57
N VAL A 123 -10.48 -21.11 -22.07
CA VAL A 123 -9.86 -21.11 -23.42
C VAL A 123 -10.89 -20.94 -24.54
N ASP A 124 -12.07 -21.54 -24.39
CA ASP A 124 -13.18 -21.45 -25.36
C ASP A 124 -14.03 -20.18 -25.17
N GLY A 125 -13.65 -19.31 -24.23
CA GLY A 125 -14.43 -18.18 -23.77
C GLY A 125 -15.35 -18.51 -22.59
N SER A 126 -15.70 -17.45 -21.87
CA SER A 126 -16.41 -17.46 -20.58
C SER A 126 -17.42 -16.31 -20.55
N ARG A 127 -18.44 -16.44 -19.71
CA ARG A 127 -19.36 -15.34 -19.39
C ARG A 127 -18.75 -14.42 -18.34
N ALA A 128 -19.18 -13.16 -18.32
CA ALA A 128 -18.81 -12.24 -17.25
C ALA A 128 -19.23 -12.80 -15.87
N GLY A 129 -18.30 -12.79 -14.91
CA GLY A 129 -18.45 -13.34 -13.57
C GLY A 129 -18.36 -14.87 -13.50
N GLU A 130 -18.06 -15.56 -14.60
CA GLU A 130 -17.83 -17.00 -14.58
C GLU A 130 -16.54 -17.34 -13.82
N TYR A 131 -16.54 -18.45 -13.08
CA TYR A 131 -15.42 -18.82 -12.23
C TYR A 131 -15.14 -20.31 -12.24
N THR A 132 -13.87 -20.65 -11.97
CA THR A 132 -13.42 -22.01 -11.68
C THR A 132 -12.83 -22.07 -10.28
N SER A 133 -13.01 -23.20 -9.60
CA SER A 133 -12.44 -23.45 -8.28
C SER A 133 -11.43 -24.59 -8.32
N MET A 134 -10.40 -24.50 -7.49
CA MET A 134 -9.33 -25.48 -7.34
C MET A 134 -9.02 -25.64 -5.85
N SER A 135 -8.55 -26.81 -5.44
CA SER A 135 -8.14 -27.09 -4.06
C SER A 135 -6.65 -27.38 -4.03
N ALA A 136 -5.90 -26.71 -3.16
CA ALA A 136 -4.50 -27.03 -2.94
C ALA A 136 -4.40 -28.23 -1.98
N ASP A 137 -3.73 -29.31 -2.40
CA ASP A 137 -3.60 -30.53 -1.59
C ASP A 137 -2.41 -30.47 -0.63
N ALA A 138 -1.44 -29.60 -0.90
CA ALA A 138 -0.25 -29.41 -0.08
C ALA A 138 0.27 -27.97 -0.18
N GLU A 139 1.38 -27.70 0.52
CA GLU A 139 2.07 -26.43 0.41
C GLU A 139 2.75 -26.25 -0.95
N GLY A 140 2.64 -25.04 -1.51
CA GLY A 140 3.36 -24.65 -2.70
C GLY A 140 3.18 -23.19 -3.08
N VAL A 141 3.56 -22.87 -4.31
CA VAL A 141 3.40 -21.54 -4.91
C VAL A 141 2.54 -21.67 -6.16
N VAL A 142 1.57 -20.78 -6.32
CA VAL A 142 0.70 -20.73 -7.50
C VAL A 142 0.89 -19.41 -8.21
N ILE A 143 0.93 -19.48 -9.54
CA ILE A 143 0.93 -18.34 -10.44
C ILE A 143 -0.34 -18.41 -11.28
N VAL A 144 -1.11 -17.33 -11.26
CA VAL A 144 -2.26 -17.14 -12.14
C VAL A 144 -1.93 -16.03 -13.12
N SER A 145 -2.12 -16.28 -14.41
CA SER A 145 -1.85 -15.34 -15.50
C SER A 145 -3.12 -15.04 -16.27
N ALA A 146 -3.30 -13.77 -16.64
CA ALA A 146 -4.33 -13.32 -17.57
C ALA A 146 -3.66 -13.04 -18.94
N PRO A 147 -3.36 -14.07 -19.75
CA PRO A 147 -2.64 -13.88 -21.01
C PRO A 147 -3.41 -12.97 -21.98
N GLY A 148 -2.66 -12.08 -22.62
CA GLY A 148 -3.13 -11.26 -23.72
C GLY A 148 -2.12 -10.18 -24.06
N GLY A 149 -2.22 -9.65 -25.28
CA GLY A 149 -1.25 -8.71 -25.84
C GLY A 149 -1.85 -7.36 -26.17
N ALA A 150 -1.03 -6.51 -26.79
CA ALA A 150 -1.52 -5.27 -27.39
C ALA A 150 -2.58 -5.61 -28.45
N MET A 151 -3.79 -5.13 -28.22
CA MET A 151 -4.91 -5.28 -29.14
C MET A 151 -4.73 -4.31 -30.32
N ARG A 152 -5.08 -4.73 -31.54
CA ARG A 152 -5.12 -3.81 -32.68
C ARG A 152 -6.26 -2.81 -32.51
N PRO A 153 -6.16 -1.55 -33.01
CA PRO A 153 -7.21 -0.55 -32.83
C PRO A 153 -8.62 -0.97 -33.27
N GLU A 154 -8.72 -1.83 -34.29
CA GLU A 154 -9.97 -2.35 -34.84
C GLU A 154 -10.55 -3.57 -34.09
N GLU A 155 -9.75 -4.22 -33.25
CA GLU A 155 -10.19 -5.34 -32.43
C GLU A 155 -11.00 -4.83 -31.22
N GLN A 156 -11.77 -5.71 -30.59
CA GLN A 156 -12.67 -5.39 -29.47
C GLN A 156 -12.53 -6.41 -28.32
N MET A 157 -11.37 -7.05 -28.22
CA MET A 157 -11.07 -8.08 -27.21
C MET A 157 -9.73 -7.73 -26.53
N PRO A 158 -9.66 -6.59 -25.80
CA PRO A 158 -8.47 -6.30 -25.03
C PRO A 158 -8.33 -7.33 -23.91
N PRO A 159 -7.11 -7.61 -23.43
CA PRO A 159 -6.96 -8.38 -22.21
C PRO A 159 -7.65 -7.66 -21.04
N THR A 160 -8.49 -8.37 -20.32
CA THR A 160 -9.20 -7.89 -19.14
C THR A 160 -8.64 -8.55 -17.88
N ASP A 161 -9.03 -8.04 -16.72
CA ASP A 161 -8.51 -8.53 -15.46
C ASP A 161 -9.23 -9.81 -15.01
N LEU A 162 -8.50 -10.62 -14.25
CA LEU A 162 -9.07 -11.73 -13.48
C LEU A 162 -9.05 -11.39 -11.99
N GLU A 163 -9.97 -11.98 -11.25
CA GLU A 163 -9.97 -11.96 -9.80
C GLU A 163 -9.67 -13.36 -9.26
N VAL A 164 -8.74 -13.44 -8.31
CA VAL A 164 -8.45 -14.67 -7.57
C VAL A 164 -8.85 -14.48 -6.12
N ILE A 165 -9.67 -15.38 -5.60
CA ILE A 165 -10.04 -15.44 -4.19
C ILE A 165 -9.47 -16.71 -3.59
N ILE A 166 -8.76 -16.60 -2.47
CA ILE A 166 -8.26 -17.75 -1.72
C ILE A 166 -8.99 -17.82 -0.38
N GLU A 167 -9.71 -18.90 -0.13
CA GLU A 167 -10.22 -19.24 1.19
C GLU A 167 -9.25 -20.23 1.85
N ARG A 168 -8.52 -19.74 2.85
CA ARG A 168 -7.50 -20.48 3.58
C ARG A 168 -8.13 -21.53 4.46
N ALA A 169 -7.63 -22.77 4.38
CA ALA A 169 -8.04 -23.83 5.29
C ALA A 169 -7.66 -23.53 6.75
N ASN A 170 -6.50 -22.88 6.94
CA ASN A 170 -6.08 -22.35 8.23
C ASN A 170 -5.90 -20.83 8.16
N PRO A 171 -6.90 -20.05 8.61
CA PRO A 171 -6.85 -18.58 8.62
C PRO A 171 -5.65 -17.97 9.36
N ASN A 172 -5.08 -18.69 10.34
CA ASN A 172 -3.92 -18.19 11.08
C ASN A 172 -2.64 -18.18 10.24
N ILE A 173 -2.54 -19.02 9.20
CA ILE A 173 -1.40 -19.00 8.27
C ILE A 173 -1.49 -17.74 7.39
N ALA A 174 -2.70 -17.33 6.97
CA ALA A 174 -2.95 -16.11 6.22
C ALA A 174 -2.36 -14.87 6.93
N ALA A 175 -2.54 -14.80 8.25
CA ALA A 175 -2.04 -13.71 9.10
C ALA A 175 -0.51 -13.71 9.29
N ILE A 176 0.17 -14.82 8.97
CA ILE A 176 1.63 -14.96 9.08
C ILE A 176 2.29 -14.74 7.71
N GLU A 177 1.60 -15.07 6.62
CA GLU A 177 2.20 -15.22 5.29
C GLU A 177 1.73 -14.21 4.23
N THR A 178 0.55 -13.62 4.39
CA THR A 178 0.18 -12.46 3.59
C THR A 178 0.97 -11.30 4.16
N PRO A 179 1.92 -10.68 3.43
CA PRO A 179 2.59 -9.53 4.01
C PRO A 179 1.52 -8.47 4.26
N ASP A 180 1.48 -7.92 5.48
CA ASP A 180 0.70 -6.71 5.82
C ASP A 180 1.12 -5.48 4.99
N LEU A 181 2.01 -5.67 4.02
CA LEU A 181 2.67 -4.65 3.26
C LEU A 181 2.76 -5.03 1.79
N PRO A 182 2.59 -4.06 0.87
CA PRO A 182 2.91 -4.27 -0.52
C PRO A 182 4.39 -4.64 -0.67
N GLU A 183 4.71 -5.31 -1.78
CA GLU A 183 6.11 -5.57 -2.10
C GLU A 183 6.92 -4.27 -2.18
N PRO A 184 8.20 -4.27 -1.76
CA PRO A 184 9.07 -3.12 -1.96
C PRO A 184 9.11 -2.67 -3.42
N LEU A 185 9.13 -1.36 -3.66
CA LEU A 185 9.15 -0.79 -5.01
C LEU A 185 10.49 -1.05 -5.73
N ALA A 186 11.57 -1.20 -4.95
CA ALA A 186 12.92 -1.60 -5.32
C ALA A 186 13.60 -2.24 -4.09
N ASP A 187 14.90 -2.57 -4.17
CA ASP A 187 15.64 -3.04 -2.99
C ASP A 187 15.76 -1.91 -1.94
N PRO A 188 15.18 -2.08 -0.74
CA PRO A 188 15.20 -1.03 0.27
C PRO A 188 16.59 -0.87 0.90
N LEU A 189 16.97 0.37 1.20
CA LEU A 189 18.09 0.71 2.07
C LEU A 189 17.70 0.58 3.55
N ILE A 190 16.49 1.03 3.86
CA ILE A 190 15.82 0.88 5.14
C ILE A 190 14.49 0.16 4.87
N ASP A 191 14.15 -0.82 5.70
CA ASP A 191 12.87 -1.52 5.70
C ASP A 191 12.46 -1.74 7.16
N SER A 192 11.76 -0.77 7.76
CA SER A 192 11.54 -0.72 9.21
C SER A 192 10.08 -0.49 9.58
N ARG A 193 9.61 -1.30 10.52
CA ARG A 193 8.30 -1.14 11.18
C ARG A 193 8.41 -0.10 12.29
N ILE A 194 7.46 0.83 12.35
CA ILE A 194 7.24 1.74 13.47
C ILE A 194 6.06 1.17 14.25
N PRO A 195 6.31 0.57 15.43
CA PRO A 195 5.23 0.04 16.25
C PRO A 195 4.20 1.13 16.56
N LYS A 196 2.93 0.76 16.63
CA LYS A 196 1.83 1.65 17.02
C LYS A 196 2.19 2.46 18.25
N ARG A 197 1.75 3.72 18.29
CA ARG A 197 1.98 4.65 19.41
C ARG A 197 3.46 5.02 19.63
N THR A 198 4.34 4.76 18.67
CA THR A 198 5.76 5.14 18.75
C THR A 198 6.18 5.97 17.54
N ALA A 199 7.38 6.55 17.59
CA ALA A 199 7.99 7.24 16.47
C ALA A 199 9.42 6.76 16.24
N TRP A 200 9.89 6.93 15.01
CA TRP A 200 11.24 6.59 14.63
C TRP A 200 11.86 7.67 13.75
N SER A 201 13.08 8.07 14.08
CA SER A 201 13.87 9.00 13.27
C SER A 201 14.89 8.27 12.42
N TYR A 202 15.15 8.78 11.23
CA TYR A 202 16.06 8.19 10.25
C TYR A 202 16.65 9.25 9.34
N GLU A 203 17.78 8.94 8.71
CA GLU A 203 18.47 9.84 7.79
C GLU A 203 18.30 9.35 6.35
N VAL A 204 18.16 10.29 5.43
CA VAL A 204 18.14 10.04 3.99
C VAL A 204 19.04 11.03 3.25
N LYS A 205 19.68 10.56 2.19
CA LYS A 205 20.57 11.37 1.36
C LYS A 205 19.82 12.04 0.23
N ALA A 206 20.38 13.15 -0.26
CA ALA A 206 19.84 13.88 -1.39
C ALA A 206 19.58 12.94 -2.58
N GLY A 207 18.36 12.99 -3.13
CA GLY A 207 17.92 12.19 -4.25
C GLY A 207 17.37 10.81 -3.90
N GLU A 208 17.57 10.31 -2.67
CA GLU A 208 16.97 9.08 -2.17
C GLU A 208 15.45 9.20 -2.00
N TRP A 209 14.81 8.07 -1.83
CA TRP A 209 13.36 7.96 -1.76
C TRP A 209 12.93 7.57 -0.36
N ILE A 210 11.80 8.11 0.10
CA ILE A 210 11.14 7.79 1.36
C ILE A 210 9.75 7.27 1.03
N GLN A 211 9.40 6.09 1.52
CA GLN A 211 8.07 5.53 1.42
C GLN A 211 7.50 5.36 2.83
N VAL A 212 6.37 5.99 3.12
CA VAL A 212 5.61 5.81 4.36
C VAL A 212 4.35 5.04 4.00
N ILE A 213 4.13 3.89 4.65
CA ILE A 213 3.07 2.93 4.32
C ILE A 213 2.19 2.73 5.55
N ASP A 214 0.88 2.84 5.34
CA ASP A 214 -0.14 2.40 6.28
C ASP A 214 -0.32 0.89 6.16
N VAL A 215 -0.13 0.18 7.28
CA VAL A 215 0.04 -1.27 7.31
C VAL A 215 -1.31 -1.97 7.27
N GLU A 216 -2.17 -1.64 8.22
CA GLU A 216 -3.48 -2.26 8.38
C GLU A 216 -4.61 -1.39 7.79
N GLY A 217 -4.24 -0.24 7.23
CA GLY A 217 -5.20 0.77 6.81
C GLY A 217 -5.71 1.57 8.00
N ARG A 218 -6.23 2.75 7.66
CA ARG A 218 -6.75 3.75 8.57
C ARG A 218 -5.77 4.34 9.57
N GLU A 219 -4.49 3.97 9.61
CA GLU A 219 -3.52 4.56 10.53
C GLU A 219 -2.96 5.87 9.98
N CYS A 220 -3.00 6.93 10.78
CA CYS A 220 -2.38 8.21 10.46
C CYS A 220 -0.89 8.18 10.80
N SER A 221 -0.07 8.83 9.97
CA SER A 221 1.35 9.04 10.28
C SER A 221 1.73 10.51 10.27
N ASP A 222 2.16 11.01 11.43
CA ASP A 222 2.75 12.34 11.52
C ASP A 222 4.18 12.27 11.02
N PHE A 223 4.54 13.15 10.08
CA PHE A 223 5.86 13.20 9.45
C PHE A 223 6.50 14.57 9.56
N GLN A 224 7.81 14.58 9.83
CA GLN A 224 8.63 15.79 9.84
C GLN A 224 10.00 15.53 9.19
N ALA A 225 10.56 16.58 8.58
CA ALA A 225 11.89 16.55 7.97
C ALA A 225 12.68 17.82 8.33
N PHE A 226 14.00 17.67 8.42
CA PHE A 226 14.95 18.73 8.74
C PHE A 226 16.16 18.62 7.81
N SER A 227 16.68 19.75 7.34
CA SER A 227 17.94 19.77 6.60
C SER A 227 19.10 19.38 7.51
N ALA A 228 19.82 18.29 7.20
CA ALA A 228 20.99 17.87 7.96
C ALA A 228 22.07 18.97 7.96
N ALA A 229 22.29 19.61 6.81
CA ALA A 229 23.26 20.69 6.67
C ALA A 229 22.90 21.98 7.44
N GLN A 230 21.61 22.23 7.69
CA GLN A 230 21.18 23.33 8.56
C GLN A 230 21.37 22.96 10.04
N LEU A 231 21.02 21.72 10.43
CA LEU A 231 21.23 21.21 11.79
C LEU A 231 22.71 21.23 12.20
N ASP A 232 23.62 20.86 11.28
CA ASP A 232 25.07 20.93 11.50
C ASP A 232 25.57 22.36 11.79
N LYS A 233 24.83 23.37 11.31
CA LYS A 233 25.10 24.80 11.55
C LYS A 233 24.36 25.35 12.78
N GLY A 234 23.62 24.51 13.50
CA GLY A 234 22.75 24.92 14.60
C GLY A 234 21.51 25.71 14.14
N ILE A 235 21.16 25.63 12.85
CA ILE A 235 19.97 26.28 12.29
C ILE A 235 18.84 25.26 12.27
N GLU A 236 17.94 25.37 13.23
CA GLU A 236 16.80 24.46 13.30
C GLU A 236 15.66 24.95 12.39
N ARG A 237 15.58 24.35 11.20
CA ARG A 237 14.51 24.56 10.21
C ARG A 237 13.91 23.21 9.86
N CYS A 238 12.60 23.11 10.02
CA CYS A 238 11.85 21.89 9.77
C CYS A 238 10.83 22.12 8.64
N LEU A 239 10.27 21.04 8.11
CA LEU A 239 9.15 21.08 7.17
C LEU A 239 8.02 21.96 7.72
N ASP A 240 7.72 23.04 7.02
CA ASP A 240 6.76 24.04 7.46
C ASP A 240 5.50 23.95 6.61
N VAL A 241 4.44 23.38 7.19
CA VAL A 241 3.15 23.23 6.51
C VAL A 241 2.53 24.57 6.11
N THR A 242 2.76 25.64 6.86
CA THR A 242 2.21 26.98 6.53
C THR A 242 2.87 27.58 5.30
N THR A 243 4.20 27.55 5.25
CA THR A 243 4.99 27.97 4.10
C THR A 243 4.65 27.10 2.90
N THR A 244 4.56 25.78 3.11
CA THR A 244 4.17 24.84 2.05
C THR A 244 2.81 25.20 1.46
N ARG A 245 1.74 25.27 2.25
CA ARG A 245 0.39 25.63 1.78
C ARG A 245 0.35 26.97 1.05
N SER A 246 1.11 27.95 1.55
CA SER A 246 1.19 29.28 0.94
C SER A 246 1.85 29.26 -0.45
N LEU A 247 2.92 28.46 -0.61
CA LEU A 247 3.65 28.34 -1.87
C LEU A 247 2.95 27.45 -2.90
N VAL A 248 2.25 26.40 -2.46
CA VAL A 248 1.53 25.49 -3.36
C VAL A 248 0.08 25.91 -3.62
N ALA A 249 -0.44 26.89 -2.87
CA ALA A 249 -1.84 27.35 -2.92
C ALA A 249 -2.87 26.21 -2.79
N MET A 250 -2.54 25.19 -1.98
CA MET A 250 -3.32 23.98 -1.75
C MET A 250 -3.22 23.59 -0.27
N GLY A 251 -4.18 22.82 0.24
CA GLY A 251 -4.18 22.31 1.61
C GLY A 251 -2.95 21.46 1.94
N TYR A 252 -2.41 20.75 0.96
CA TYR A 252 -1.15 20.03 1.01
C TYR A 252 -0.66 19.72 -0.42
N PRO A 253 0.62 19.40 -0.61
CA PRO A 253 1.17 18.98 -1.90
C PRO A 253 0.52 17.73 -2.50
N GLN A 254 0.51 17.64 -3.83
CA GLN A 254 0.07 16.47 -4.59
C GLN A 254 1.11 16.12 -5.66
N PRO A 255 1.26 14.84 -6.08
CA PRO A 255 2.14 14.49 -7.19
C PRO A 255 1.87 15.35 -8.43
N GLY A 256 2.93 15.91 -9.01
CA GLY A 256 2.84 16.80 -10.17
C GLY A 256 3.45 18.17 -9.91
N LEU A 257 2.80 19.23 -10.40
CA LEU A 257 3.35 20.60 -10.35
C LEU A 257 3.51 21.14 -8.92
N MET A 258 2.59 20.79 -8.03
CA MET A 258 2.49 21.29 -6.65
C MET A 258 2.96 20.24 -5.64
N ALA A 259 4.06 19.54 -5.95
CA ALA A 259 4.50 18.34 -5.22
C ALA A 259 5.45 18.58 -4.04
N LYS A 260 5.91 19.80 -3.80
CA LYS A 260 7.02 20.04 -2.86
C LYS A 260 6.55 20.50 -1.50
N TYR A 261 7.25 20.03 -0.47
CA TYR A 261 7.18 20.57 0.88
C TYR A 261 8.40 21.47 1.15
N TYR A 262 8.18 22.53 1.90
CA TYR A 262 9.16 23.60 2.13
C TYR A 262 9.41 23.80 3.62
N ASP A 263 10.60 24.30 3.97
CA ASP A 263 10.88 24.84 5.30
C ASP A 263 10.47 26.33 5.41
N GLN A 264 10.71 26.93 6.58
CA GLN A 264 10.42 28.34 6.87
C GLN A 264 11.24 29.32 6.03
N ASP A 265 12.36 28.89 5.47
CA ASP A 265 13.22 29.68 4.58
C ASP A 265 12.80 29.48 3.10
N MET A 266 11.63 28.85 2.84
CA MET A 266 11.10 28.52 1.53
C MET A 266 11.99 27.56 0.73
N ARG A 267 12.84 26.77 1.40
CA ARG A 267 13.68 25.77 0.76
C ARG A 267 12.90 24.47 0.59
N PRO A 268 12.90 23.85 -0.59
CA PRO A 268 12.18 22.60 -0.80
C PRO A 268 12.97 21.44 -0.19
N LEU A 269 12.35 20.70 0.74
CA LEU A 269 12.99 19.58 1.43
C LEU A 269 12.70 18.24 0.73
N ILE A 270 11.43 18.00 0.39
CA ILE A 270 10.95 16.77 -0.22
C ILE A 270 9.97 17.06 -1.36
N GLU A 271 9.93 16.16 -2.34
CA GLU A 271 8.95 16.13 -3.43
C GLU A 271 8.08 14.88 -3.32
N LEU A 272 6.76 15.04 -3.28
CA LEU A 272 5.78 13.95 -3.32
C LEU A 272 5.66 13.41 -4.75
N VAL A 273 5.96 12.14 -4.95
CA VAL A 273 6.04 11.51 -6.28
C VAL A 273 4.93 10.50 -6.51
N GLN A 274 4.58 9.70 -5.51
CA GLN A 274 3.41 8.84 -5.56
C GLN A 274 2.56 8.98 -4.31
N ASP A 275 1.25 8.89 -4.48
CA ASP A 275 0.28 8.91 -3.40
C ASP A 275 -0.94 8.10 -3.84
N ASN A 276 -1.26 7.03 -3.12
CA ASN A 276 -2.41 6.17 -3.42
C ASN A 276 -3.55 6.27 -2.38
N CYS A 277 -3.40 7.12 -1.37
CA CYS A 277 -4.45 7.46 -0.40
C CYS A 277 -5.19 8.74 -0.81
N CYS A 278 -4.46 9.72 -1.35
CA CYS A 278 -4.98 11.00 -1.85
C CYS A 278 -5.67 11.87 -0.78
N ARG A 279 -5.40 11.60 0.49
CA ARG A 279 -6.02 12.28 1.63
C ARG A 279 -5.06 12.34 2.80
N HIS A 280 -4.73 13.58 3.18
CA HIS A 280 -3.80 13.88 4.25
C HIS A 280 -4.21 15.19 4.92
N ASP A 281 -3.51 15.57 5.98
CA ASP A 281 -3.71 16.83 6.70
C ASP A 281 -2.40 17.60 6.86
N ALA A 282 -2.50 18.92 6.72
CA ALA A 282 -1.41 19.84 7.00
C ALA A 282 -1.89 21.06 7.81
N PHE A 283 -3.01 20.94 8.52
CA PHE A 283 -3.56 21.99 9.38
C PHE A 283 -3.41 21.66 10.86
N GLY A 284 -3.57 20.39 11.23
CA GLY A 284 -3.44 19.91 12.59
C GLY A 284 -2.00 19.85 13.07
N LEU A 285 -1.82 19.90 14.39
CA LEU A 285 -0.57 19.49 15.02
C LEU A 285 -0.55 17.97 15.16
N ALA A 286 0.65 17.40 15.20
CA ALA A 286 0.85 16.09 15.78
C ALA A 286 0.25 16.08 17.19
N CYS A 287 -0.50 15.03 17.56
CA CYS A 287 -1.27 15.05 18.79
C CYS A 287 -0.37 15.33 20.01
N THR A 288 -0.94 15.98 21.03
CA THR A 288 -0.20 16.54 22.18
C THR A 288 -0.78 16.02 23.49
N ALA A 289 0.01 16.06 24.58
CA ALA A 289 -0.52 15.77 25.91
C ALA A 289 -1.74 16.64 26.24
N LYS A 290 -1.70 17.93 25.89
CA LYS A 290 -2.82 18.87 26.10
C LYS A 290 -4.11 18.43 25.42
N TYR A 291 -4.03 17.91 24.19
CA TYR A 291 -5.20 17.43 23.45
C TYR A 291 -5.97 16.36 24.25
N TYR A 292 -5.24 15.38 24.77
CA TYR A 292 -5.82 14.29 25.54
C TYR A 292 -6.27 14.73 26.94
N GLU A 293 -5.48 15.56 27.62
CA GLU A 293 -5.81 16.09 28.94
C GLU A 293 -7.13 16.89 28.94
N ASP A 294 -7.31 17.79 27.97
CA ASP A 294 -8.54 18.60 27.85
C ASP A 294 -9.78 17.72 27.56
N LEU A 295 -9.59 16.56 26.92
CA LEU A 295 -10.63 15.57 26.64
C LEU A 295 -10.85 14.56 27.78
N GLY A 296 -10.09 14.68 28.88
CA GLY A 296 -10.25 13.83 30.07
C GLY A 296 -9.37 12.58 30.10
N TYR A 297 -8.33 12.50 29.27
CA TYR A 297 -7.39 11.38 29.15
C TYR A 297 -5.95 11.80 29.53
N PRO A 298 -5.68 12.16 30.79
CA PRO A 298 -4.33 12.58 31.21
C PRO A 298 -3.32 11.43 31.12
N GLY A 299 -2.09 11.76 30.71
CA GLY A 299 -1.00 10.78 30.56
C GLY A 299 -1.10 9.88 29.32
N HIS A 300 -2.04 10.17 28.41
CA HIS A 300 -2.15 9.47 27.14
C HIS A 300 -0.89 9.70 26.29
N VAL A 301 -0.39 8.63 25.65
CA VAL A 301 0.75 8.70 24.71
C VAL A 301 0.38 9.62 23.54
N ASN A 302 1.32 10.42 23.06
CA ASN A 302 1.06 11.38 21.99
C ASN A 302 2.25 11.53 21.04
N CYS A 303 1.98 11.93 19.80
CA CYS A 303 2.98 12.04 18.75
C CYS A 303 4.03 13.11 19.03
N SER A 304 3.66 14.22 19.68
CA SER A 304 4.61 15.29 19.98
C SER A 304 5.70 14.83 20.95
N ASP A 305 5.34 14.07 21.99
CA ASP A 305 6.31 13.44 22.89
C ASP A 305 7.10 12.31 22.23
N ASN A 306 6.45 11.53 21.35
CA ASN A 306 7.12 10.52 20.55
C ASN A 306 8.20 11.15 19.65
N PHE A 307 7.91 12.28 19.01
CA PHE A 307 8.88 13.05 18.23
C PHE A 307 10.03 13.56 19.09
N ASN A 308 9.74 14.14 20.26
CA ASN A 308 10.78 14.61 21.19
C ASN A 308 11.74 13.47 21.58
N SER A 309 11.20 12.29 21.85
CA SER A 309 11.98 11.09 22.16
C SER A 309 12.81 10.62 20.95
N ALA A 310 12.18 10.44 19.80
CA ALA A 310 12.82 9.93 18.59
C ALA A 310 13.89 10.88 18.02
N LEU A 311 13.73 12.20 18.21
CA LEU A 311 14.65 13.23 17.73
C LEU A 311 15.73 13.61 18.77
N GLY A 312 15.67 13.10 20.00
CA GLY A 312 16.55 13.53 21.10
C GLY A 312 18.05 13.33 20.89
N ARG A 313 18.46 12.54 19.88
CA ARG A 313 19.87 12.37 19.47
C ARG A 313 20.38 13.47 18.53
N TYR A 314 19.51 14.32 18.01
CA TYR A 314 19.84 15.41 17.10
C TYR A 314 19.83 16.75 17.85
N PRO A 315 20.48 17.80 17.32
CA PRO A 315 20.44 19.15 17.90
C PRO A 315 19.09 19.83 17.60
N ILE A 316 18.00 19.17 17.96
CA ILE A 316 16.61 19.58 17.71
C ILE A 316 15.96 19.81 19.07
N GLN A 317 15.39 20.99 19.28
CA GLN A 317 14.73 21.30 20.53
C GLN A 317 13.40 20.55 20.67
N ALA A 318 13.16 19.98 21.85
CA ALA A 318 11.88 19.41 22.21
C ALA A 318 10.79 20.50 22.23
N ARG A 319 9.58 20.13 21.82
CA ARG A 319 8.43 21.05 21.75
C ARG A 319 7.18 20.40 22.36
N PRO A 320 6.29 21.16 23.02
CA PRO A 320 5.04 20.63 23.56
C PRO A 320 4.03 20.25 22.46
N GLY A 321 4.21 20.79 21.24
CA GLY A 321 3.38 20.48 20.09
C GLY A 321 4.20 20.65 18.81
N TRP A 322 4.07 19.68 17.92
CA TRP A 322 4.75 19.69 16.62
C TRP A 322 3.76 19.98 15.50
N MET A 323 4.10 20.95 14.65
CA MET A 323 3.55 20.96 13.30
C MET A 323 4.12 19.78 12.53
N ALA A 324 3.29 19.08 11.77
CA ALA A 324 3.68 17.92 10.99
C ALA A 324 2.86 17.84 9.71
N MET A 325 3.41 17.15 8.71
CA MET A 325 2.58 16.63 7.63
C MET A 325 1.93 15.34 8.11
N ASN A 326 0.61 15.35 8.30
CA ASN A 326 -0.13 14.23 8.86
C ASN A 326 -0.64 13.36 7.69
N PHE A 327 0.13 12.36 7.29
CA PHE A 327 -0.25 11.45 6.21
C PHE A 327 -1.46 10.59 6.62
N PHE A 328 -2.36 10.35 5.65
CA PHE A 328 -3.57 9.53 5.77
C PHE A 328 -4.68 10.16 6.61
N TYR A 329 -4.37 11.22 7.35
CA TYR A 329 -5.33 11.87 8.23
C TYR A 329 -6.42 12.62 7.46
N ASN A 330 -7.68 12.26 7.71
CA ASN A 330 -8.83 12.82 7.02
C ASN A 330 -9.43 13.99 7.83
N THR A 331 -8.90 15.19 7.60
CA THR A 331 -9.42 16.43 8.20
C THR A 331 -9.87 17.42 7.14
N GLY A 332 -10.70 18.38 7.53
CA GLY A 332 -11.11 19.46 6.63
C GLY A 332 -11.52 20.70 7.38
N ILE A 333 -11.68 21.79 6.62
CA ILE A 333 -12.33 23.01 7.07
C ILE A 333 -13.57 23.16 6.18
N ASP A 334 -14.75 23.18 6.80
CA ASP A 334 -16.02 23.33 6.07
C ASP A 334 -16.34 24.79 5.74
N ASP A 335 -17.51 25.02 5.14
CA ASP A 335 -18.01 26.35 4.77
C ASP A 335 -18.36 27.24 5.99
N GLN A 336 -18.44 26.65 7.18
CA GLN A 336 -18.63 27.34 8.46
C GLN A 336 -17.29 27.66 9.16
N ASN A 337 -16.17 27.31 8.54
CA ASN A 337 -14.81 27.40 9.10
C ASN A 337 -14.59 26.44 10.29
N GLN A 338 -15.36 25.36 10.40
CA GLN A 338 -15.13 24.33 11.40
C GLN A 338 -14.01 23.41 10.94
N PHE A 339 -12.97 23.27 11.76
CA PHE A 339 -11.99 22.20 11.60
C PHE A 339 -12.60 20.89 12.11
N TYR A 340 -12.77 19.92 11.23
CA TYR A 340 -13.32 18.61 11.55
C TYR A 340 -12.33 17.50 11.19
N LEU A 341 -12.52 16.35 11.81
CA LEU A 341 -11.78 15.12 11.53
C LEU A 341 -12.77 13.97 11.32
N ASP A 342 -12.40 13.00 10.50
CA ASP A 342 -13.20 11.84 10.16
C ASP A 342 -12.29 10.62 9.93
N GLU A 343 -12.87 9.43 9.72
CA GLU A 343 -12.11 8.20 9.48
C GLU A 343 -11.15 8.38 8.29
N PRO A 344 -9.86 8.02 8.45
CA PRO A 344 -8.91 7.98 7.35
C PRO A 344 -9.38 7.12 6.16
N TRP A 345 -9.00 7.54 4.94
CA TRP A 345 -9.37 6.84 3.70
C TRP A 345 -8.41 5.70 3.35
N SER A 346 -7.25 5.66 4.00
CA SER A 346 -6.18 4.71 3.72
C SER A 346 -6.65 3.27 3.95
N ARG A 347 -6.17 2.39 3.09
CA ARG A 347 -6.34 0.94 3.15
C ARG A 347 -5.01 0.26 3.45
N PRO A 348 -5.02 -1.02 3.88
CA PRO A 348 -3.79 -1.79 4.02
C PRO A 348 -2.89 -1.64 2.80
N GLY A 349 -1.66 -1.20 3.03
CA GLY A 349 -0.67 -0.99 1.98
C GLY A 349 -0.77 0.31 1.20
N ASP A 350 -1.70 1.21 1.53
CA ASP A 350 -1.65 2.57 1.01
C ASP A 350 -0.38 3.28 1.52
N TYR A 351 0.24 4.10 0.66
CA TYR A 351 1.50 4.74 0.92
C TYR A 351 1.62 6.09 0.20
N VAL A 352 2.55 6.89 0.72
CA VAL A 352 3.13 8.03 0.02
C VAL A 352 4.59 7.71 -0.31
N LEU A 353 5.02 8.06 -1.52
CA LEU A 353 6.42 7.97 -1.96
C LEU A 353 6.94 9.37 -2.25
N MET A 354 8.00 9.73 -1.55
CA MET A 354 8.63 11.04 -1.61
C MET A 354 10.08 10.91 -2.05
N ARG A 355 10.61 11.98 -2.64
CA ARG A 355 12.03 12.10 -2.98
C ARG A 355 12.67 13.19 -2.12
N ALA A 356 13.78 12.87 -1.47
CA ALA A 356 14.58 13.83 -0.74
C ALA A 356 15.31 14.76 -1.71
N LEU A 357 15.20 16.08 -1.52
CA LEU A 357 15.84 17.08 -2.37
C LEU A 357 17.20 17.54 -1.83
N GLU A 358 17.49 17.23 -0.57
CA GLU A 358 18.77 17.40 0.11
C GLU A 358 18.98 16.27 1.14
N ASP A 359 20.08 16.30 1.87
CA ASP A 359 20.30 15.38 3.00
C ASP A 359 19.39 15.77 4.16
N LEU A 360 18.58 14.83 4.64
CA LEU A 360 17.54 15.08 5.63
C LEU A 360 17.66 14.16 6.85
N VAL A 361 17.31 14.73 8.01
CA VAL A 361 16.85 13.98 9.17
C VAL A 361 15.33 13.96 9.13
N CYS A 362 14.73 12.79 9.11
CA CYS A 362 13.29 12.58 9.08
C CYS A 362 12.80 11.92 10.37
N VAL A 363 11.52 12.10 10.68
CA VAL A 363 10.81 11.33 11.71
C VAL A 363 9.40 11.03 11.24
N SER A 364 8.95 9.82 11.54
CA SER A 364 7.56 9.38 11.34
C SER A 364 7.03 8.82 12.67
N SER A 365 5.77 9.10 12.99
CA SER A 365 5.06 8.52 14.14
C SER A 365 3.89 7.67 13.67
N ALA A 366 3.62 6.56 14.35
CA ALA A 366 2.33 5.86 14.28
C ALA A 366 1.42 6.48 15.35
N CYS A 367 0.38 7.20 14.92
CA CYS A 367 -0.42 8.04 15.79
C CYS A 367 -1.15 7.23 16.87
N PRO A 368 -1.04 7.58 18.15
CA PRO A 368 -1.67 6.81 19.22
C PRO A 368 -3.17 7.09 19.40
N CYS A 369 -3.77 8.01 18.65
CA CYS A 369 -5.13 8.47 18.91
C CYS A 369 -6.16 7.33 18.77
N ASP A 370 -6.91 7.10 19.84
CA ASP A 370 -7.99 6.10 19.91
C ASP A 370 -9.26 6.66 20.57
N ILE A 371 -9.33 7.98 20.79
CA ILE A 371 -10.43 8.66 21.50
C ILE A 371 -11.42 9.36 20.55
N ASP A 372 -11.11 9.41 19.26
CA ASP A 372 -11.93 9.98 18.19
C ASP A 372 -11.77 9.15 16.89
N SER A 373 -12.34 9.61 15.78
CA SER A 373 -12.30 8.88 14.50
C SER A 373 -10.94 8.83 13.82
N ALA A 374 -9.92 9.52 14.34
CA ALA A 374 -8.54 9.30 13.96
C ALA A 374 -8.17 7.82 14.14
N ASN A 375 -7.33 7.30 13.25
CA ASN A 375 -6.90 5.91 13.24
C ASN A 375 -8.02 4.85 13.16
N GLY A 376 -9.26 5.26 12.81
CA GLY A 376 -10.42 4.38 12.91
C GLY A 376 -10.61 3.77 14.31
N TRP A 377 -10.34 4.54 15.37
CA TRP A 377 -10.40 4.13 16.78
C TRP A 377 -9.47 2.97 17.18
N ASN A 378 -8.56 2.54 16.30
CA ASN A 378 -7.67 1.41 16.55
C ASN A 378 -6.28 1.68 15.98
N PRO A 379 -5.38 2.29 16.78
CA PRO A 379 -4.00 2.52 16.38
C PRO A 379 -3.30 1.23 15.95
N THR A 380 -2.69 1.28 14.77
CA THR A 380 -1.88 0.20 14.18
C THR A 380 -0.48 0.71 13.86
N ASP A 381 0.34 -0.16 13.27
CA ASP A 381 1.72 0.20 12.98
C ASP A 381 1.83 1.04 11.69
N ILE A 382 2.95 1.75 11.54
CA ILE A 382 3.38 2.37 10.27
C ILE A 382 4.62 1.64 9.77
N HIS A 383 4.84 1.66 8.46
CA HIS A 383 6.08 1.15 7.88
C HIS A 383 6.82 2.20 7.08
N VAL A 384 8.14 2.20 7.21
CA VAL A 384 9.01 3.10 6.45
C VAL A 384 9.99 2.28 5.62
N ARG A 385 10.05 2.61 4.33
CA ARG A 385 11.11 2.16 3.43
C ARG A 385 11.87 3.33 2.86
N THR A 386 13.16 3.14 2.60
CA THR A 386 13.94 4.09 1.78
C THR A 386 14.60 3.38 0.62
N TYR A 387 14.83 4.11 -0.48
CA TYR A 387 15.44 3.54 -1.69
C TYR A 387 16.56 4.42 -2.22
N ARG A 388 17.50 3.79 -2.94
CA ARG A 388 18.68 4.47 -3.51
C ARG A 388 18.28 5.59 -4.47
N ALA A 389 19.08 6.66 -4.52
CA ALA A 389 18.86 7.77 -5.43
C ALA A 389 18.88 7.40 -6.92
N ALA A 390 19.51 6.26 -7.27
CA ALA A 390 19.56 5.73 -8.63
C ALA A 390 18.23 5.11 -9.09
N GLU A 391 17.34 4.75 -8.16
CA GLU A 391 16.04 4.18 -8.48
C GLU A 391 15.16 5.20 -9.20
N LYS A 392 14.32 4.71 -10.12
CA LYS A 392 13.43 5.54 -10.93
C LYS A 392 11.98 5.12 -10.70
N PHE A 393 11.26 5.92 -9.95
CA PHE A 393 9.82 5.79 -9.79
C PHE A 393 9.09 6.83 -10.62
N LYS A 394 7.99 6.40 -11.24
CA LYS A 394 7.13 7.27 -12.04
C LYS A 394 6.27 8.13 -11.11
N ARG A 395 5.97 9.36 -11.53
CA ARG A 395 4.93 10.15 -10.87
C ARG A 395 3.59 9.48 -11.13
N SER A 396 2.81 9.28 -10.07
CA SER A 396 1.46 8.74 -10.22
C SER A 396 0.63 8.96 -8.96
N ILE A 397 -0.64 9.26 -9.16
CA ILE A 397 -1.67 9.30 -8.14
C ILE A 397 -2.50 8.01 -8.21
N GLY A 398 -2.87 7.45 -7.08
CA GLY A 398 -3.77 6.31 -7.00
C GLY A 398 -5.23 6.73 -7.20
N PHE A 399 -5.97 5.95 -7.97
CA PHE A 399 -7.40 6.13 -8.16
C PHE A 399 -8.11 4.79 -7.99
N ARG A 400 -9.37 4.86 -7.55
CA ARG A 400 -10.23 3.68 -7.41
C ARG A 400 -11.46 3.91 -8.27
N LYS A 401 -11.69 3.02 -9.24
CA LYS A 401 -12.84 3.11 -10.16
C LYS A 401 -14.19 3.00 -9.43
N ARG A 402 -14.22 2.20 -8.36
CA ARG A 402 -15.36 2.01 -7.47
C ARG A 402 -14.88 2.00 -6.02
N MET A 403 -15.81 2.19 -5.09
CA MET A 403 -15.54 2.17 -3.64
C MET A 403 -14.92 0.86 -3.15
N ASP A 404 -15.11 -0.26 -3.85
CA ASP A 404 -14.60 -1.60 -3.52
C ASP A 404 -13.46 -2.07 -4.44
N SER A 405 -13.01 -1.21 -5.36
CA SER A 405 -11.89 -1.51 -6.26
C SER A 405 -10.56 -1.39 -5.55
N GLU A 406 -9.61 -2.24 -5.94
CA GLU A 406 -8.19 -2.05 -5.64
C GLU A 406 -7.69 -0.72 -6.22
N VAL A 407 -6.67 -0.14 -5.59
CA VAL A 407 -6.07 1.10 -6.07
C VAL A 407 -5.28 0.86 -7.37
N GLU A 408 -5.53 1.70 -8.36
CA GLU A 408 -4.76 1.74 -9.60
C GLU A 408 -3.94 3.02 -9.62
N MET A 409 -2.65 2.92 -9.93
CA MET A 409 -1.85 4.11 -10.20
C MET A 409 -2.18 4.64 -11.60
N THR A 410 -2.28 5.96 -11.73
CA THR A 410 -2.36 6.67 -13.00
C THR A 410 -1.20 6.28 -13.93
N LYS A 411 -1.48 6.32 -15.24
CA LYS A 411 -0.57 5.88 -16.30
C LYS A 411 -0.16 7.05 -17.16
N GLU A 412 1.08 7.02 -17.63
CA GLU A 412 1.55 7.94 -18.66
C GLU A 412 0.71 7.78 -19.94
N THR A 413 0.37 8.91 -20.55
CA THR A 413 -0.37 8.92 -21.82
C THR A 413 0.52 8.43 -22.95
N GLY A 414 -0.08 8.02 -24.08
CA GLY A 414 0.67 7.65 -25.29
C GLY A 414 1.56 8.78 -25.85
N PHE A 415 1.31 10.03 -25.47
CA PHE A 415 2.08 11.21 -25.88
C PHE A 415 3.26 11.52 -24.95
N HIS A 416 3.29 10.92 -23.76
CA HIS A 416 4.29 11.21 -22.73
C HIS A 416 5.75 11.08 -23.20
N PRO A 417 6.15 10.09 -24.02
CA PRO A 417 7.55 9.99 -24.48
C PRO A 417 8.03 11.23 -25.23
N HIS A 418 7.14 11.93 -25.95
CA HIS A 418 7.50 13.15 -26.66
C HIS A 418 7.39 14.38 -25.77
N THR A 419 6.28 14.53 -25.03
CA THR A 419 6.06 15.72 -24.20
C THR A 419 7.02 15.79 -23.00
N SER A 420 7.53 14.65 -22.50
CA SER A 420 8.46 14.60 -21.36
C SER A 420 9.85 15.16 -21.67
N THR A 421 10.19 15.22 -22.96
CA THR A 421 11.40 15.92 -23.41
C THR A 421 11.26 17.44 -23.34
N LEU A 422 10.02 17.95 -23.37
CA LEU A 422 9.73 19.39 -23.42
C LEU A 422 9.43 19.97 -22.04
N THR A 423 8.86 19.17 -21.15
CA THR A 423 8.45 19.63 -19.81
C THR A 423 8.51 18.51 -18.78
N ARG A 424 8.78 18.89 -17.53
CA ARG A 424 8.62 18.03 -16.35
C ARG A 424 7.32 18.31 -15.60
N ASN A 425 6.58 19.34 -16.02
CA ASN A 425 5.36 19.80 -15.40
C ASN A 425 4.17 19.06 -16.02
N TYR A 426 3.71 18.04 -15.30
CA TYR A 426 2.49 17.31 -15.61
C TYR A 426 1.45 17.62 -14.55
N ALA A 427 0.21 17.77 -15.00
CA ALA A 427 -0.98 17.73 -14.18
C ALA A 427 -1.84 16.57 -14.68
N GLU A 428 -2.50 15.87 -13.77
CA GLU A 428 -3.47 14.84 -14.14
C GLU A 428 -4.67 15.50 -14.82
N TYR A 429 -5.21 14.82 -15.83
CA TYR A 429 -6.49 15.17 -16.44
C TYR A 429 -7.36 13.91 -16.40
N ASN A 430 -8.54 14.02 -15.81
CA ASN A 430 -9.54 12.94 -15.79
C ASN A 430 -10.52 13.10 -16.94
#